data_AF-A0A350QZ35-F1
#
_entry.id   AF-A0A350QZ35-F1
#
_cell.length_a   1.000
_cell.length_b   1.000
_cell.length_c   1.000
_cell.angle_alpha   90.00
_cell.angle_beta   90.00
_cell.angle_gamma   90.00
#
_symmetry.space_group_name_H-M   'P 1'
#
loop_
_entity.id
_entity.type
_entity.pdbx_description
1 polymer ?
#
loop_
_entity_poly.entity_id
_entity_poly.type
_entity_poly.pdbx_seq_one_letter_code
_entity_poly.pdbx_strand_id
1 'polypeptide(L)' 'WDAHSNVAGNVTKQAKQVDQASAALVQDLKRLGMLEDTLVVWGGEFGRTPMVESSAALKRSGGRDHHPQAFTMWMAGG' A
#
# COMPACT_ATOMS: atom_id res chain seq x y z
N TRP A 1 8.07 -3.44 3.64
CA TRP A 1 8.25 -2.96 2.26
C TRP A 1 8.71 -4.11 1.40
N ASP A 2 9.91 -4.65 1.62
CA ASP A 2 10.40 -5.79 0.85
C ASP A 2 9.71 -7.11 1.27
N ALA A 3 8.96 -7.74 0.37
CA ALA A 3 8.04 -8.85 0.65
C ALA A 3 8.40 -10.15 -0.08
N HIS A 4 9.69 -10.36 -0.38
CA HIS A 4 10.21 -11.53 -1.09
C HIS A 4 10.09 -12.87 -0.34
N SER A 5 9.79 -12.89 0.98
CA SER A 5 9.70 -14.13 1.77
C SER A 5 8.43 -14.32 2.62
N ASN A 6 7.50 -13.37 2.64
CA ASN A 6 6.19 -13.52 3.30
C ASN A 6 5.29 -12.37 2.87
N VAL A 7 4.64 -12.50 1.72
CA VAL A 7 3.84 -11.39 1.18
C VAL A 7 2.63 -11.10 2.05
N ALA A 8 1.94 -12.14 2.55
CA ALA A 8 0.73 -11.98 3.35
C ALA A 8 1.01 -11.24 4.67
N GLY A 9 2.03 -11.69 5.42
CA GLY A 9 2.40 -11.05 6.68
C GLY A 9 2.96 -9.65 6.50
N ASN A 10 3.80 -9.42 5.47
CA ASN A 10 4.37 -8.11 5.19
C ASN A 10 3.28 -7.10 4.80
N VAL A 11 2.45 -7.44 3.80
CA VAL A 11 1.39 -6.53 3.31
C VAL A 11 0.38 -6.24 4.41
N THR A 12 -0.05 -7.25 5.18
CA THR A 12 -1.00 -7.03 6.29
C THR A 12 -0.43 -6.11 7.36
N LYS A 13 0.86 -6.29 7.73
CA LYS A 13 1.52 -5.41 8.71
C LYS A 13 1.63 -3.98 8.19
N GLN A 14 2.09 -3.81 6.95
CA GLN A 14 2.33 -2.49 6.36
C GLN A 14 1.02 -1.74 6.11
N ALA A 15 -0.02 -2.42 5.63
CA ALA A 15 -1.35 -1.83 5.46
C ALA A 15 -1.86 -1.27 6.80
N LYS A 16 -1.75 -2.03 7.90
CA LYS A 16 -2.13 -1.56 9.23
C LYS A 16 -1.35 -0.34 9.72
N GLN A 17 -0.10 -0.17 9.30
CA GLN A 17 0.73 0.98 9.71
C GLN A 17 0.28 2.29 9.07
N VAL A 18 -0.37 2.24 7.90
CA VAL A 18 -0.78 3.43 7.14
C VAL A 18 -2.29 3.70 7.15
N ASP A 19 -3.09 2.66 7.38
CA ASP A 19 -4.56 2.69 7.29
C ASP A 19 -5.19 3.80 8.17
N GLN A 20 -4.92 3.78 9.47
CA GLN A 20 -5.55 4.73 10.41
C GLN A 20 -5.13 6.18 10.15
N ALA A 21 -3.85 6.44 9.89
CA ALA A 21 -3.38 7.80 9.64
C ALA A 21 -3.93 8.37 8.33
N SER A 22 -4.05 7.53 7.29
CA SER A 22 -4.62 7.93 6.00
C SER A 22 -6.12 8.27 6.15
N ALA A 23 -6.87 7.46 6.90
CA ALA A 23 -8.27 7.73 7.20
C ALA A 23 -8.45 9.00 8.06
N ALA A 24 -7.61 9.18 9.08
CA ALA A 24 -7.66 10.35 9.96
C ALA A 24 -7.44 11.66 9.18
N LEU A 25 -6.47 11.69 8.25
CA LEU A 25 -6.23 12.86 7.38
C LEU A 25 -7.50 13.27 6.62
N VAL A 26 -8.16 12.32 5.95
CA VAL A 26 -9.38 12.60 5.17
C VAL A 26 -10.52 13.07 6.09
N GLN A 27 -10.69 12.43 7.24
CA GLN A 27 -11.73 12.80 8.21
C GLN A 27 -11.49 14.19 8.81
N ASP A 28 -10.24 14.53 9.12
CA ASP A 28 -9.89 15.83 9.69
C ASP A 28 -10.08 16.96 8.67
N LEU A 29 -9.68 16.75 7.41
CA LEU A 29 -9.95 17.71 6.32
C LEU A 29 -11.45 17.93 6.14
N LYS A 30 -12.26 16.87 6.20
CA LYS A 30 -13.72 16.98 6.13
C LYS A 30 -14.28 17.76 7.31
N ARG A 31 -13.83 17.48 8.55
CA ARG A 31 -14.28 18.17 9.76
C ARG A 31 -13.96 19.67 9.73
N LEU A 32 -12.83 20.04 9.14
CA LEU A 32 -12.39 21.43 8.99
C LEU A 32 -13.05 22.15 7.80
N GLY A 33 -13.90 21.48 7.02
CA GLY A 33 -14.48 22.04 5.80
C GLY A 33 -13.47 22.24 4.67
N MET A 34 -12.27 21.66 4.77
CA MET A 34 -11.17 21.85 3.82
C MET A 34 -11.17 20.81 2.69
N LEU A 35 -11.88 19.69 2.88
CA LEU A 35 -11.87 18.59 1.91
C LEU A 35 -12.52 18.99 0.57
N GLU A 36 -13.48 19.92 0.58
CA GLU A 36 -14.17 20.39 -0.63
C GLU A 36 -13.24 21.18 -1.57
N ASP A 37 -12.21 21.84 -1.03
CA ASP A 37 -11.21 22.60 -1.81
C ASP A 37 -9.87 21.83 -1.96
N THR A 38 -9.80 20.59 -1.45
CA THR A 38 -8.56 19.80 -1.41
C THR A 38 -8.76 18.39 -1.97
N LEU A 39 -8.10 18.10 -3.09
CA LEU A 39 -7.98 16.73 -3.58
C LEU A 39 -6.84 16.00 -2.88
N VAL A 40 -7.17 14.97 -2.10
CA VAL A 40 -6.19 14.01 -1.57
C VAL A 40 -5.93 12.95 -2.61
N VAL A 41 -4.66 12.74 -2.96
CA VAL A 41 -4.20 11.65 -3.83
C VAL A 41 -3.29 10.73 -3.01
N TRP A 42 -3.65 9.45 -2.95
CA TRP A 42 -2.90 8.45 -2.19
C TRP A 42 -2.66 7.20 -3.02
N GLY A 43 -1.47 6.63 -2.92
CA GLY A 43 -1.18 5.33 -3.48
C GLY A 43 0.29 4.98 -3.43
N GLY A 44 0.64 3.86 -4.07
CA GLY A 44 1.99 3.35 -4.14
C GLY A 44 2.62 3.51 -5.53
N GLU A 45 3.86 3.06 -5.66
CA GLU A 45 4.64 3.16 -6.91
C GLU A 45 4.72 1.82 -7.66
N PHE A 46 4.43 0.71 -6.98
CA PHE A 46 4.44 -0.65 -7.51
C PHE A 46 3.66 -1.57 -6.56
N GLY A 47 3.28 -2.75 -7.04
CA GLY A 47 2.71 -3.80 -6.21
C GLY A 47 3.53 -5.09 -6.30
N ARG A 48 2.84 -6.22 -6.36
CA ARG A 48 3.47 -7.54 -6.25
C ARG A 48 3.09 -8.43 -7.42
N THR A 49 4.04 -9.20 -7.94
CA THR A 49 3.80 -10.15 -9.02
C THR A 49 2.72 -11.17 -8.64
N PRO A 50 1.98 -11.75 -9.60
CA PRO A 50 1.04 -12.82 -9.28
C PRO A 50 1.75 -14.13 -8.89
N MET A 51 2.99 -14.34 -9.35
CA MET A 51 3.81 -15.52 -9.06
C MET A 51 4.47 -15.44 -7.67
N VAL A 52 4.57 -16.59 -7.01
CA VAL A 52 5.39 -16.74 -5.81
C VAL A 52 6.86 -16.70 -6.20
N GLU A 53 7.62 -15.88 -5.49
CA GLU A 53 9.07 -15.89 -5.58
C GLU A 53 9.64 -16.93 -4.62
N SER A 54 10.32 -17.93 -5.17
CA SER A 54 10.98 -18.99 -4.40
C SER A 54 12.42 -19.12 -4.87
N SER A 55 13.37 -19.05 -3.94
CA SER A 55 14.79 -19.19 -4.23
C SER A 55 15.51 -19.78 -3.03
N ALA A 56 16.06 -20.98 -3.18
CA ALA A 56 16.87 -21.62 -2.15
C ALA A 56 18.18 -20.83 -1.91
N ALA A 57 18.80 -20.31 -2.97
CA ALA A 57 20.02 -19.52 -2.89
C ALA A 57 19.84 -18.23 -2.09
N LEU A 58 18.67 -17.58 -2.23
CA LEU A 58 18.33 -16.34 -1.53
C LEU A 58 17.51 -16.57 -0.25
N LYS A 59 17.24 -17.82 0.12
CA LYS A 59 16.36 -18.21 1.24
C LYS A 59 14.99 -17.49 1.20
N ARG A 60 14.40 -17.42 0.00
CA ARG A 60 13.09 -16.82 -0.27
C ARG A 60 12.04 -17.90 -0.48
N SER A 61 10.90 -17.75 0.18
CA SER A 61 9.73 -18.63 0.02
C SER A 61 8.46 -17.87 0.38
N GLY A 62 7.32 -18.13 -0.27
CA GLY A 62 6.03 -17.54 0.13
C GLY A 62 5.92 -16.00 -0.01
N GLY A 63 6.89 -15.36 -0.65
CA GLY A 63 6.84 -13.95 -1.03
C GLY A 63 6.58 -13.74 -2.51
N ARG A 64 6.69 -12.49 -2.94
CA ARG A 64 6.45 -12.03 -4.32
C ARG A 64 7.40 -10.89 -4.68
N ASP A 65 7.85 -10.88 -5.93
CA ASP A 65 8.69 -9.80 -6.46
C ASP A 65 7.87 -8.52 -6.70
N HIS A 66 8.54 -7.42 -6.99
CA HIS A 66 7.94 -6.13 -7.32
C HIS A 66 7.26 -6.15 -8.69
N HIS A 67 6.11 -5.48 -8.80
CA HIS A 67 5.40 -5.31 -10.07
C HIS A 67 5.05 -3.84 -10.29
N PRO A 68 5.85 -3.08 -11.08
CA PRO A 68 5.66 -1.63 -11.26
C PRO A 68 4.40 -1.25 -12.04
N GLN A 69 3.79 -2.21 -12.74
CA GLN A 69 2.58 -1.97 -13.54
C GLN A 69 1.29 -2.31 -12.78
N ALA A 70 1.38 -2.81 -11.55
CA ALA A 70 0.21 -3.25 -10.80
C ALA A 70 0.24 -2.67 -9.38
N PHE A 71 -0.42 -1.54 -9.16
CA PHE A 71 -0.56 -0.90 -7.86
C PHE A 71 -1.93 -0.21 -7.75
N THR A 72 -2.28 0.17 -6.52
CA THR A 72 -3.55 0.83 -6.22
C THR A 72 -3.32 2.29 -5.87
N MET A 73 -4.24 3.12 -6.34
CA MET A 73 -4.38 4.53 -5.97
C MET A 73 -5.82 4.75 -5.50
N TRP A 74 -6.04 5.72 -4.62
CA TRP A 74 -7.36 6.29 -4.35
C TRP A 74 -7.27 7.81 -4.24
N MET A 75 -8.42 8.46 -4.41
CA MET A 75 -8.56 9.90 -4.31
C MET A 75 -9.78 10.25 -3.46
N ALA A 76 -9.75 11.37 -2.73
CA ALA A 76 -10.87 11.87 -1.95
C ALA A 76 -10.87 13.40 -1.88
N GLY A 77 -12.05 14.02 -1.83
CA GLY A 77 -12.22 15.47 -1.83
C GLY A 77 -12.11 16.11 -3.21
N GLY A 78 -12.07 17.44 -3.22
CA GLY A 78 -12.16 18.29 -4.40
C GLY A 78 -13.57 18.47 -4.96
#